data_AF-A0A955DBQ8-F1
#
_entry.id   AF-A0A955DBQ8-F1
#
_cell.length_a   1.000
_cell.length_b   1.000
_cell.length_c   1.000
_cell.angle_alpha   90.00
_cell.angle_beta   90.00
_cell.angle_gamma   90.00
#
_symmetry.space_group_name_H-M   'P 1'
#
loop_
_entity.id
_entity.type
_entity.pdbx_description
1 polymer ?
#
loop_
_entity_poly.entity_id
_entity_poly.type
_entity_poly.pdbx_seq_one_letter_code
_entity_poly.pdbx_strand_id
1 'polypeptide(L)'
;MTRPAALSIVFWLATAISATVAADCLQLQYQVTCAPEPPGPYTLTLSLTNLTDDVVEHVFIFAPEGTTVAPDYVDVDPLPPGAMITLPPITLTGAAPDTTVCLTVSIHDAALETCCAEPICIPLPACDCLQITNEIIDCVSFAGDAVSFTFDLTNLSDDVVEHVFLFTPPGVTVIPDYVDVPTLLPGESIGLATTILGAEPDVQLCMLVSIHDEALEECCAETVCVRPPDCAACPGEGPCREANGSPGCEDAACCLEVCAVDPFCCEVEWDEACASAACILCAACLGDLDGDSVVGPIDLAILLAAWGEPGCADFDLDGAVDPFDLATLLANWGECVPFDFSVSLNEIRIDQPGVDTDEYIELRGDPGDSLDGLCIMVFGDLGAGNPCGIVEEMIVLSGYEIPASGLFLIAENPTVLGATADLVVPLNLENADNLTVLLVLNCLNNVLGEDLDQD
;
A
#
# COMPACT_ATOMS: atom_id res chain seq x y z
N MET A 1 42.91 3.47 12.11
CA MET A 1 41.59 4.08 11.91
C MET A 1 40.80 3.09 11.07
N THR A 2 40.19 2.12 11.75
CA THR A 2 39.38 1.05 11.15
C THR A 2 38.04 1.65 10.74
N ARG A 3 37.68 1.53 9.46
CA ARG A 3 36.34 1.89 8.97
C ARG A 3 35.37 0.84 9.53
N PRO A 4 34.20 1.22 10.07
CA PRO A 4 33.17 0.24 10.39
C PRO A 4 32.68 -0.38 9.07
N ALA A 5 32.55 -1.72 9.04
CA ALA A 5 31.94 -2.45 7.94
C ALA A 5 30.53 -1.88 7.67
N ALA A 6 30.18 -1.74 6.39
CA ALA A 6 28.85 -1.29 5.98
C ALA A 6 27.84 -2.37 6.37
N LEU A 7 26.96 -2.05 7.32
CA LEU A 7 25.83 -2.87 7.71
C LEU A 7 24.79 -2.80 6.57
N SER A 8 24.78 -3.78 5.67
CA SER A 8 23.75 -3.89 4.63
C SER A 8 22.57 -4.72 5.15
N ILE A 9 21.38 -4.13 5.07
CA ILE A 9 20.04 -4.75 5.18
C ILE A 9 19.91 -5.71 6.38
N VAL A 10 19.53 -5.16 7.54
CA VAL A 10 19.05 -5.92 8.69
C VAL A 10 17.53 -6.02 8.56
N PHE A 11 17.00 -7.24 8.38
CA PHE A 11 15.58 -7.48 8.59
C PHE A 11 15.37 -7.70 10.10
N TRP A 12 14.70 -6.74 10.73
CA TRP A 12 14.22 -6.89 12.10
C TRP A 12 12.91 -7.67 12.03
N LEU A 13 12.95 -8.96 12.35
CA LEU A 13 11.74 -9.72 12.68
C LEU A 13 11.69 -9.81 14.22
N ALA A 14 10.49 -9.88 14.78
CA ALA A 14 10.24 -9.83 16.23
C ALA A 14 11.11 -10.78 17.05
N THR A 15 11.41 -11.94 16.47
CA THR A 15 11.82 -13.14 17.21
C THR A 15 12.81 -14.03 16.44
N ALA A 16 13.16 -13.64 15.22
CA ALA A 16 14.24 -14.22 14.44
C ALA A 16 15.00 -13.10 13.73
N ILE A 17 16.33 -13.14 13.71
CA ILE A 17 17.10 -12.03 13.12
C ILE A 17 17.96 -12.58 12.00
N SER A 18 17.77 -12.00 10.81
CA SER A 18 18.48 -12.37 9.59
C SER A 18 19.21 -11.15 9.04
N ALA A 19 20.52 -11.26 8.79
CA ALA A 19 21.25 -10.21 8.08
C ALA A 19 22.45 -10.75 7.30
N THR A 20 22.92 -9.94 6.35
CA THR A 20 24.15 -10.18 5.59
C THR A 20 25.21 -9.15 6.01
N VAL A 21 26.37 -9.63 6.45
CA VAL A 21 27.52 -8.81 6.80
C VAL A 21 28.63 -9.10 5.78
N ALA A 22 28.98 -8.08 5.00
CA ALA A 22 30.11 -8.14 4.09
C ALA A 22 31.35 -7.54 4.77
N ALA A 23 32.44 -8.31 4.81
CA ALA A 23 33.75 -7.85 5.25
C ALA A 23 34.79 -8.02 4.12
N ASP A 24 36.04 -7.69 4.40
CA ASP A 24 37.09 -7.57 3.37
C ASP A 24 37.44 -8.92 2.71
N CYS A 25 37.32 -10.04 3.45
CA CYS A 25 37.69 -11.38 2.97
C CYS A 25 36.62 -12.48 3.21
N LEU A 26 35.50 -12.14 3.85
CA LEU A 26 34.43 -13.07 4.17
C LEU A 26 33.09 -12.34 4.14
N GLN A 27 32.11 -12.93 3.45
CA GLN A 27 30.73 -12.48 3.54
C GLN A 27 29.94 -13.51 4.36
N LEU A 28 29.26 -13.04 5.40
CA LEU A 28 28.50 -13.85 6.34
C LEU A 28 27.02 -13.53 6.21
N GLN A 29 26.18 -14.55 6.14
CA GLN A 29 24.75 -14.46 6.34
C GLN A 29 24.42 -15.22 7.60
N TYR A 30 23.59 -14.66 8.47
CA TYR A 30 23.17 -15.33 9.68
C TYR A 30 21.65 -15.31 9.82
N GLN A 31 21.12 -16.32 10.50
CA GLN A 31 19.77 -16.35 11.03
C GLN A 31 19.84 -16.87 12.47
N VAL A 32 19.24 -16.16 13.42
CA VAL A 32 19.15 -16.61 14.82
C VAL A 32 17.69 -16.84 15.21
N THR A 33 17.41 -17.96 15.87
CA THR A 33 16.11 -18.33 16.42
C THR A 33 16.24 -18.72 17.89
N CYS A 34 15.16 -18.59 18.64
CA CYS A 34 14.97 -19.16 19.96
C CYS A 34 14.89 -20.68 19.89
N ALA A 35 15.41 -21.37 20.91
CA ALA A 35 15.12 -22.78 21.13
C ALA A 35 14.22 -22.96 22.35
N PRO A 36 13.36 -23.98 22.37
CA PRO A 36 12.25 -24.11 23.32
C PRO A 36 12.62 -24.50 24.77
N GLU A 37 13.87 -24.32 25.21
CA GLU A 37 14.25 -24.54 26.63
C GLU A 37 14.88 -23.28 27.26
N PRO A 38 14.27 -22.69 28.29
CA PRO A 38 14.92 -21.70 29.14
C PRO A 38 15.94 -22.33 30.11
N PRO A 39 17.08 -21.67 30.45
CA PRO A 39 17.57 -20.38 29.98
C PRO A 39 18.66 -20.59 28.89
N GLY A 40 18.23 -20.78 27.64
CA GLY A 40 19.07 -20.93 26.45
C GLY A 40 18.99 -22.33 25.85
N PRO A 41 19.19 -22.52 24.52
CA PRO A 41 20.09 -21.72 23.69
C PRO A 41 19.47 -21.12 22.41
N TYR A 42 20.05 -20.05 21.90
CA TYR A 42 19.70 -19.62 20.55
C TYR A 42 20.23 -20.63 19.52
N THR A 43 19.48 -20.89 18.47
CA THR A 43 19.98 -21.62 17.30
C THR A 43 20.39 -20.62 16.24
N LEU A 44 21.65 -20.72 15.81
CA LEU A 44 22.28 -19.86 14.84
C LEU A 44 22.57 -20.66 13.57
N THR A 45 22.02 -20.23 12.46
CA THR A 45 22.35 -20.72 11.11
C THR A 45 23.29 -19.72 10.47
N LEU A 46 24.48 -20.17 10.04
CA LEU A 46 25.47 -19.32 9.37
C LEU A 46 25.73 -19.81 7.95
N SER A 47 25.64 -18.91 6.97
CA SER A 47 26.13 -19.12 5.62
C SER A 47 27.33 -18.21 5.33
N LEU A 48 28.39 -18.78 4.75
CA LEU A 48 29.66 -18.10 4.51
C LEU A 48 29.97 -18.12 3.02
N THR A 49 30.39 -16.99 2.48
CA THR A 49 30.97 -16.90 1.13
C THR A 49 32.45 -16.60 1.23
N ASN A 50 33.28 -17.48 0.68
CA ASN A 50 34.73 -17.32 0.67
C ASN A 50 35.12 -16.22 -0.32
N LEU A 51 35.63 -15.08 0.16
CA LEU A 51 36.13 -13.99 -0.70
C LEU A 51 37.67 -13.93 -0.74
N THR A 52 38.34 -14.94 -0.16
CA THR A 52 39.80 -15.08 -0.22
C THR A 52 40.23 -15.73 -1.54
N ASP A 53 41.54 -15.70 -1.82
CA ASP A 53 42.13 -16.42 -2.96
C ASP A 53 42.42 -17.90 -2.65
N ASP A 54 42.25 -18.32 -1.39
CA ASP A 54 42.57 -19.66 -0.90
C ASP A 54 41.33 -20.57 -0.87
N VAL A 55 41.55 -21.89 -0.84
CA VAL A 55 40.48 -22.88 -0.64
C VAL A 55 40.31 -23.12 0.85
N VAL A 56 39.11 -22.89 1.37
CA VAL A 56 38.77 -23.05 2.79
C VAL A 56 38.30 -24.48 3.04
N GLU A 57 38.82 -25.13 4.10
CA GLU A 57 38.41 -26.47 4.53
C GLU A 57 38.00 -26.52 6.02
N HIS A 58 38.33 -25.49 6.80
CA HIS A 58 37.99 -25.45 8.23
C HIS A 58 37.42 -24.09 8.66
N VAL A 59 36.39 -24.13 9.52
CA VAL A 59 35.76 -22.94 10.10
C VAL A 59 35.79 -23.05 11.62
N PHE A 60 36.29 -22.00 12.28
CA PHE A 60 36.29 -21.83 13.73
C PHE A 60 35.42 -20.65 14.14
N ILE A 61 34.73 -20.78 15.26
CA ILE A 61 33.81 -19.77 15.77
C ILE A 61 34.13 -19.51 17.23
N PHE A 62 34.58 -18.30 17.52
CA PHE A 62 34.97 -17.88 18.86
C PHE A 62 33.88 -17.02 19.48
N ALA A 63 33.32 -17.48 20.59
CA ALA A 63 32.37 -16.73 21.41
C ALA A 63 33.09 -15.82 22.42
N PRO A 64 32.50 -14.66 22.78
CA PRO A 64 33.01 -13.79 23.83
C PRO A 64 32.86 -14.43 25.23
N GLU A 65 33.56 -13.88 26.23
CA GLU A 65 33.47 -14.38 27.60
C GLU A 65 32.02 -14.33 28.12
N GLY A 66 31.57 -15.44 28.70
CA GLY A 66 30.21 -15.58 29.22
C GLY A 66 29.22 -16.25 28.26
N THR A 67 29.57 -16.43 26.99
CA THR A 67 28.77 -17.20 26.03
C THR A 67 29.56 -18.38 25.47
N THR A 68 28.87 -19.42 25.00
CA THR A 68 29.52 -20.53 24.30
C THR A 68 28.74 -20.90 23.05
N VAL A 69 29.46 -21.33 22.00
CA VAL A 69 28.89 -21.83 20.75
C VAL A 69 29.19 -23.32 20.59
N ALA A 70 28.25 -24.08 20.04
CA ALA A 70 28.44 -25.50 19.74
C ALA A 70 27.70 -25.88 18.44
N PRO A 71 28.36 -26.41 17.40
CA PRO A 71 29.81 -26.60 17.32
C PRO A 71 30.56 -25.27 17.19
N ASP A 72 31.72 -25.17 17.84
CA ASP A 72 32.68 -24.07 17.70
C ASP A 72 33.70 -24.31 16.57
N TYR A 73 33.63 -25.48 15.94
CA TYR A 73 34.47 -25.93 14.84
C TYR A 73 33.68 -26.78 13.85
N VAL A 74 33.85 -26.49 12.55
CA VAL A 74 33.21 -27.25 11.48
C VAL A 74 34.23 -27.54 10.37
N ASP A 75 34.37 -28.82 10.02
CA ASP A 75 35.01 -29.25 8.78
C ASP A 75 34.04 -29.02 7.62
N VAL A 76 34.48 -28.30 6.59
CA VAL A 76 33.69 -28.02 5.40
C VAL A 76 34.29 -28.70 4.18
N ASP A 77 33.45 -29.08 3.23
CA ASP A 77 33.95 -29.48 1.91
C ASP A 77 34.77 -28.33 1.30
N PRO A 78 35.86 -28.62 0.54
CA PRO A 78 36.76 -27.60 0.03
C PRO A 78 36.00 -26.48 -0.69
N LEU A 79 36.01 -25.30 -0.08
CA LEU A 79 35.22 -24.14 -0.48
C LEU A 79 36.11 -23.18 -1.29
N PRO A 80 36.02 -23.19 -2.63
CA PRO A 80 36.88 -22.35 -3.47
C PRO A 80 36.51 -20.86 -3.37
N PRO A 81 37.38 -19.95 -3.86
CA PRO A 81 37.08 -18.53 -3.97
C PRO A 81 35.75 -18.26 -4.68
N GLY A 82 34.92 -17.42 -4.07
CA GLY A 82 33.59 -17.02 -4.54
C GLY A 82 32.46 -18.00 -4.23
N ALA A 83 32.74 -19.20 -3.68
CA ALA A 83 31.71 -20.17 -3.32
C ALA A 83 31.11 -19.91 -1.94
N MET A 84 29.87 -20.36 -1.74
CA MET A 84 29.11 -20.25 -0.50
C MET A 84 28.81 -21.61 0.11
N ILE A 85 28.82 -21.70 1.45
CA ILE A 85 28.37 -22.85 2.21
C ILE A 85 27.50 -22.42 3.41
N THR A 86 26.51 -23.24 3.76
CA THR A 86 25.75 -23.11 5.01
C THR A 86 26.24 -24.14 6.02
N LEU A 87 26.60 -23.67 7.21
CA LEU A 87 27.06 -24.51 8.32
C LEU A 87 25.90 -25.27 8.96
N PRO A 88 26.17 -26.39 9.65
CA PRO A 88 25.19 -27.02 10.52
C PRO A 88 24.69 -26.04 11.59
N PRO A 89 23.47 -26.24 12.13
CA PRO A 89 22.93 -25.38 13.18
C PRO A 89 23.86 -25.27 14.39
N ILE A 90 24.07 -24.05 14.86
CA ILE A 90 25.00 -23.70 15.94
C ILE A 90 24.20 -23.27 17.16
N THR A 91 24.44 -23.91 18.28
CA THR A 91 23.83 -23.63 19.56
C THR A 91 24.60 -22.54 20.30
N LEU A 92 23.97 -21.41 20.60
CA LEU A 92 24.54 -20.31 21.40
C LEU A 92 23.93 -20.29 22.81
N THR A 93 24.76 -20.47 23.83
CA THR A 93 24.36 -20.49 25.24
C THR A 93 24.98 -19.32 26.02
N GLY A 94 24.35 -18.94 27.14
CA GLY A 94 24.87 -17.95 28.09
C GLY A 94 24.65 -16.49 27.67
N ALA A 95 24.10 -16.25 26.49
CA ALA A 95 23.75 -14.91 26.04
C ALA A 95 22.40 -14.46 26.61
N ALA A 96 22.30 -13.18 26.98
CA ALA A 96 21.06 -12.60 27.48
C ALA A 96 20.14 -12.16 26.32
N PRO A 97 18.81 -12.24 26.49
CA PRO A 97 17.86 -11.72 25.53
C PRO A 97 17.98 -10.20 25.33
N ASP A 98 17.58 -9.73 24.15
CA ASP A 98 17.68 -8.33 23.72
C ASP A 98 19.09 -7.73 23.80
N THR A 99 20.11 -8.59 23.74
CA THR A 99 21.51 -8.17 23.68
C THR A 99 22.15 -8.50 22.34
N THR A 100 23.30 -7.90 22.06
CA THR A 100 24.10 -8.23 20.88
C THR A 100 25.31 -9.05 21.30
N VAL A 101 25.48 -10.23 20.68
CA VAL A 101 26.66 -11.08 20.85
C VAL A 101 27.55 -10.96 19.62
N CYS A 102 28.83 -10.65 19.83
CA CYS A 102 29.81 -10.60 18.75
C CYS A 102 30.68 -11.86 18.74
N LEU A 103 30.48 -12.72 17.75
CA LEU A 103 31.30 -13.91 17.50
C LEU A 103 32.45 -13.55 16.55
N THR A 104 33.59 -14.23 16.64
CA THR A 104 34.64 -14.14 15.61
C THR A 104 34.63 -15.41 14.79
N VAL A 105 34.40 -15.29 13.49
CA VAL A 105 34.42 -16.41 12.55
C VAL A 105 35.76 -16.40 11.82
N SER A 106 36.52 -17.49 11.94
CA SER A 106 37.84 -17.66 11.32
C SER A 106 37.81 -18.83 10.34
N ILE A 107 38.21 -18.60 9.10
CA ILE A 107 38.29 -19.60 8.04
C ILE A 107 39.74 -19.95 7.74
N HIS A 108 40.01 -21.23 7.51
CA HIS A 108 41.36 -21.77 7.35
C HIS A 108 41.44 -22.75 6.17
N ASP A 109 42.64 -22.86 5.60
CA ASP A 109 42.96 -23.84 4.56
C ASP A 109 43.19 -25.25 5.14
N ALA A 110 43.47 -26.23 4.28
CA ALA A 110 43.75 -27.62 4.68
C ALA A 110 44.96 -27.79 5.63
N ALA A 111 45.86 -26.81 5.71
CA ALA A 111 47.01 -26.81 6.60
C ALA A 111 46.74 -26.10 7.95
N LEU A 112 45.50 -25.64 8.16
CA LEU A 112 45.04 -24.80 9.27
C LEU A 112 45.68 -23.40 9.28
N GLU A 113 46.23 -22.94 8.15
CA GLU A 113 46.64 -21.54 8.00
C GLU A 113 45.41 -20.66 7.88
N THR A 114 45.36 -19.57 8.66
CA THR A 114 44.22 -18.65 8.66
C THR A 114 44.15 -17.90 7.35
N CYS A 115 43.08 -18.12 6.58
CA CYS A 115 42.79 -17.36 5.37
C CYS A 115 42.18 -15.99 5.72
N CYS A 116 41.24 -15.97 6.66
CA CYS A 116 40.50 -14.78 7.06
C CYS A 116 39.87 -14.96 8.44
N ALA A 117 39.72 -13.88 9.20
CA ALA A 117 39.00 -13.88 10.47
C ALA A 117 38.23 -12.58 10.64
N GLU A 118 36.92 -12.66 10.80
CA GLU A 118 36.02 -11.50 10.85
C GLU A 118 35.03 -11.59 12.01
N PRO A 119 34.80 -10.49 12.75
CA PRO A 119 33.78 -10.45 13.78
C PRO A 119 32.39 -10.26 13.17
N ILE A 120 31.41 -11.00 13.69
CA ILE A 120 29.99 -10.85 13.39
C ILE A 120 29.23 -10.53 14.67
N CYS A 121 28.56 -9.38 14.71
CA CYS A 121 27.74 -8.96 15.85
C CYS A 121 26.27 -9.23 15.54
N ILE A 122 25.68 -10.13 16.33
CA ILE A 122 24.35 -10.70 16.13
C ILE A 122 23.46 -10.18 17.26
N PRO A 123 22.44 -9.35 16.96
CA PRO A 123 21.41 -9.04 17.96
C PRO A 123 20.60 -10.31 18.23
N LEU A 124 20.20 -10.51 19.48
CA LEU A 124 19.46 -11.68 19.92
C LEU A 124 18.02 -11.29 20.25
N PRO A 125 17.03 -12.09 19.82
CA PRO A 125 15.63 -11.87 20.16
C PRO A 125 15.34 -12.11 21.65
N ALA A 126 14.21 -11.58 22.14
CA ALA A 126 13.76 -11.69 23.52
C ALA A 126 13.51 -13.14 23.97
N CYS A 127 12.97 -13.98 23.07
CA CYS A 127 12.70 -15.41 23.29
C CYS A 127 11.91 -15.75 24.56
N ASP A 128 10.98 -14.87 24.95
CA ASP A 128 10.20 -14.97 26.18
C ASP A 128 8.73 -15.36 25.92
N CYS A 129 8.14 -14.90 24.82
CA CYS A 129 6.71 -15.05 24.56
C CYS A 129 6.39 -16.05 23.44
N LEU A 130 6.71 -15.67 22.21
CA LEU A 130 6.42 -16.43 21.00
C LEU A 130 7.57 -16.25 20.03
N GLN A 131 7.61 -17.08 18.98
CA GLN A 131 8.53 -16.87 17.87
C GLN A 131 7.83 -17.02 16.53
N ILE A 132 7.94 -15.99 15.71
CA ILE A 132 7.63 -16.00 14.30
C ILE A 132 8.88 -16.36 13.47
N THR A 133 8.68 -17.27 12.51
CA THR A 133 9.67 -17.73 11.52
C THR A 133 9.01 -17.96 10.16
N ASN A 134 9.79 -18.20 9.12
CA ASN A 134 9.31 -18.49 7.76
C ASN A 134 8.31 -17.46 7.22
N GLU A 135 8.57 -16.19 7.55
CA GLU A 135 7.75 -15.06 7.12
C GLU A 135 7.87 -14.85 5.61
N ILE A 136 6.71 -14.82 4.95
CA ILE A 136 6.58 -14.48 3.55
C ILE A 136 5.52 -13.39 3.46
N ILE A 137 5.91 -12.26 2.90
CA ILE A 137 5.02 -11.14 2.60
C ILE A 137 5.00 -10.91 1.10
N ASP A 138 3.86 -11.20 0.48
CA ASP A 138 3.68 -11.16 -0.96
C ASP A 138 2.45 -10.34 -1.33
N CYS A 139 2.50 -9.65 -2.48
CA CYS A 139 1.38 -8.90 -3.02
C CYS A 139 0.20 -9.81 -3.35
N VAL A 140 -1.00 -9.42 -2.91
CA VAL A 140 -2.25 -10.13 -3.24
C VAL A 140 -2.99 -9.44 -4.37
N SER A 141 -3.01 -8.11 -4.35
CA SER A 141 -3.51 -7.26 -5.44
C SER A 141 -2.51 -6.14 -5.69
N PHE A 142 -2.29 -5.78 -6.97
CA PHE A 142 -1.33 -4.74 -7.35
C PHE A 142 -1.98 -3.35 -7.42
N ALA A 143 -3.23 -3.23 -6.98
CA ALA A 143 -3.88 -1.96 -6.61
C ALA A 143 -3.33 -1.33 -5.32
N GLY A 144 -2.19 -1.82 -4.79
CA GLY A 144 -1.50 -1.23 -3.62
C GLY A 144 -2.11 -1.54 -2.24
N ASP A 145 -3.36 -1.99 -2.19
CA ASP A 145 -4.09 -2.00 -0.92
C ASP A 145 -4.03 -3.30 -0.12
N ALA A 146 -3.46 -4.39 -0.65
CA ALA A 146 -3.48 -5.70 0.01
C ALA A 146 -2.20 -6.53 -0.16
N VAL A 147 -1.61 -6.94 0.96
CA VAL A 147 -0.49 -7.89 1.00
C VAL A 147 -0.85 -9.12 1.83
N SER A 148 -0.46 -10.30 1.36
CA SER A 148 -0.53 -11.53 2.13
C SER A 148 0.67 -11.61 3.06
N PHE A 149 0.42 -12.02 4.29
CA PHE A 149 1.44 -12.31 5.28
C PHE A 149 1.25 -13.73 5.79
N THR A 150 2.20 -14.61 5.49
CA THR A 150 2.23 -16.00 5.95
C THR A 150 3.46 -16.22 6.81
N PHE A 151 3.31 -16.97 7.89
CA PHE A 151 4.38 -17.15 8.88
C PHE A 151 4.13 -18.36 9.78
N ASP A 152 5.19 -18.90 10.38
CA ASP A 152 5.11 -19.95 11.41
C ASP A 152 5.25 -19.32 12.80
N LEU A 153 4.23 -19.48 13.66
CA LEU A 153 4.23 -19.07 15.05
C LEU A 153 4.60 -20.25 15.95
N THR A 154 5.58 -20.07 16.83
CA THR A 154 6.01 -21.03 17.84
C THR A 154 5.66 -20.51 19.23
N ASN A 155 4.98 -21.32 20.04
CA ASN A 155 4.69 -20.99 21.43
C ASN A 155 5.95 -21.15 22.27
N LEU A 156 6.52 -20.06 22.79
CA LEU A 156 7.66 -20.10 23.71
C LEU A 156 7.26 -19.90 25.17
N SER A 157 5.97 -19.61 25.41
CA SER A 157 5.41 -19.48 26.74
C SER A 157 5.26 -20.85 27.42
N ASP A 158 5.10 -20.83 28.73
CA ASP A 158 4.79 -22.04 29.52
C ASP A 158 3.29 -22.42 29.45
N ASP A 159 2.46 -21.61 28.79
CA ASP A 159 1.01 -21.78 28.71
C ASP A 159 0.58 -22.58 27.47
N VAL A 160 -0.66 -23.08 27.50
CA VAL A 160 -1.30 -23.75 26.37
C VAL A 160 -2.11 -22.73 25.59
N VAL A 161 -1.78 -22.53 24.32
CA VAL A 161 -2.39 -21.51 23.45
C VAL A 161 -3.51 -22.12 22.62
N GLU A 162 -4.64 -21.43 22.56
CA GLU A 162 -5.79 -21.78 21.70
C GLU A 162 -6.20 -20.61 20.79
N HIS A 163 -5.78 -19.38 21.09
CA HIS A 163 -6.20 -18.20 20.32
C HIS A 163 -5.02 -17.28 20.01
N VAL A 164 -5.01 -16.73 18.79
CA VAL A 164 -4.03 -15.74 18.32
C VAL A 164 -4.78 -14.50 17.84
N PHE A 165 -4.37 -13.33 18.32
CA PHE A 165 -4.89 -12.04 17.86
C PHE A 165 -3.77 -11.20 17.25
N LEU A 166 -4.12 -10.43 16.23
CA LEU A 166 -3.25 -9.52 15.51
C LEU A 166 -3.84 -8.12 15.56
N PHE A 167 -3.17 -7.21 16.27
CA PHE A 167 -3.60 -5.82 16.40
C PHE A 167 -2.71 -4.90 15.59
N THR A 168 -3.32 -4.10 14.72
CA THR A 168 -2.62 -3.16 13.85
C THR A 168 -2.73 -1.70 14.29
N PRO A 169 -1.81 -0.83 13.84
CA PRO A 169 -1.96 0.62 13.96
C PRO A 169 -3.20 1.14 13.21
N PRO A 170 -3.71 2.34 13.56
CA PRO A 170 -4.80 2.97 12.81
C PRO A 170 -4.45 3.13 11.32
N GLY A 171 -5.44 2.88 10.45
CA GLY A 171 -5.27 2.93 9.00
C GLY A 171 -4.92 1.58 8.36
N VAL A 172 -4.47 0.60 9.16
CA VAL A 172 -4.14 -0.74 8.68
C VAL A 172 -5.14 -1.75 9.22
N THR A 173 -5.64 -2.63 8.36
CA THR A 173 -6.56 -3.72 8.73
C THR A 173 -5.92 -5.07 8.44
N VAL A 174 -6.16 -6.07 9.28
CA VAL A 174 -5.64 -7.44 9.08
C VAL A 174 -6.78 -8.42 9.09
N ILE A 175 -6.77 -9.37 8.16
CA ILE A 175 -7.89 -10.30 7.92
C ILE A 175 -7.34 -11.71 7.60
N PRO A 176 -7.60 -12.73 8.45
CA PRO A 176 -8.21 -12.60 9.77
C PRO A 176 -7.26 -11.92 10.78
N ASP A 177 -7.83 -11.08 11.66
CA ASP A 177 -7.17 -10.49 12.85
C ASP A 177 -7.27 -11.40 14.09
N TYR A 178 -8.09 -12.44 14.01
CA TYR A 178 -8.26 -13.47 15.04
C TYR A 178 -8.21 -14.86 14.42
N VAL A 179 -7.42 -15.75 15.01
CA VAL A 179 -7.33 -17.15 14.62
C VAL A 179 -7.53 -18.04 15.83
N ASP A 180 -8.53 -18.92 15.75
CA ASP A 180 -8.71 -20.06 16.65
C ASP A 180 -7.77 -21.18 16.20
N VAL A 181 -6.70 -21.41 16.96
CA VAL A 181 -5.67 -22.40 16.63
C VAL A 181 -5.96 -23.70 17.36
N PRO A 182 -5.59 -24.86 16.79
CA PRO A 182 -5.53 -26.09 17.58
C PRO A 182 -4.62 -25.90 18.81
N THR A 183 -4.94 -26.56 19.91
CA THR A 183 -4.13 -26.63 21.13
C THR A 183 -2.64 -26.66 20.82
N LEU A 184 -1.97 -25.55 21.10
CA LEU A 184 -0.56 -25.33 20.79
C LEU A 184 0.25 -25.36 22.09
N LEU A 185 0.95 -26.46 22.34
CA LEU A 185 1.72 -26.67 23.56
C LEU A 185 3.03 -25.86 23.56
N PRO A 186 3.67 -25.65 24.73
CA PRO A 186 5.00 -25.05 24.81
C PRO A 186 6.01 -25.75 23.89
N GLY A 187 6.65 -24.97 23.03
CA GLY A 187 7.63 -25.41 22.04
C GLY A 187 7.05 -25.93 20.71
N GLU A 188 5.73 -26.00 20.55
CA GLU A 188 5.09 -26.37 19.28
C GLU A 188 4.93 -25.15 18.35
N SER A 189 4.88 -25.42 17.05
CA SER A 189 4.75 -24.41 15.99
C SER A 189 3.54 -24.67 15.09
N ILE A 190 2.95 -23.59 14.58
CA ILE A 190 1.82 -23.60 13.63
C ILE A 190 2.02 -22.55 12.53
N GLY A 191 1.69 -22.92 11.30
CA GLY A 191 1.67 -21.98 10.16
C GLY A 191 0.35 -21.20 10.12
N LEU A 192 0.44 -19.88 10.01
CA LEU A 192 -0.66 -18.93 9.92
C LEU A 192 -0.56 -18.10 8.64
N ALA A 193 -1.71 -17.60 8.19
CA ALA A 193 -1.82 -16.75 7.01
C ALA A 193 -2.86 -15.66 7.25
N THR A 194 -2.54 -14.43 6.89
CA THR A 194 -3.44 -13.28 6.99
C THR A 194 -3.21 -12.31 5.83
N THR A 195 -4.18 -11.44 5.57
CA THR A 195 -4.09 -10.36 4.59
C THR A 195 -4.05 -9.03 5.33
N ILE A 196 -3.06 -8.21 5.03
CA ILE A 196 -2.88 -6.86 5.55
C ILE A 196 -3.40 -5.87 4.50
N LEU A 197 -4.27 -4.95 4.90
CA LEU A 197 -4.86 -3.90 4.08
C LEU A 197 -4.46 -2.51 4.56
N GLY A 198 -4.27 -1.56 3.63
CA GLY A 198 -4.00 -0.15 3.95
C GLY A 198 -2.60 0.12 4.53
N ALA A 199 -1.64 -0.77 4.27
CA ALA A 199 -0.26 -0.61 4.72
C ALA A 199 0.58 0.12 3.68
N GLU A 200 1.32 1.15 4.12
CA GLU A 200 2.22 1.92 3.26
C GLU A 200 3.39 1.05 2.73
N PRO A 201 3.64 1.04 1.40
CA PRO A 201 4.78 0.37 0.79
C PRO A 201 6.14 0.78 1.37
N ASP A 202 7.04 -0.18 1.55
CA ASP A 202 8.41 0.01 2.03
C ASP A 202 8.55 0.68 3.43
N VAL A 203 7.45 0.99 4.09
CA VAL A 203 7.40 1.49 5.46
C VAL A 203 7.32 0.32 6.43
N GLN A 204 8.02 0.41 7.55
CA GLN A 204 7.96 -0.63 8.58
C GLN A 204 6.59 -0.58 9.26
N LEU A 205 5.79 -1.64 9.08
CA LEU A 205 4.54 -1.87 9.77
C LEU A 205 4.79 -2.77 10.97
N CYS A 206 4.50 -2.28 12.17
CA CYS A 206 4.57 -3.09 13.38
C CYS A 206 3.17 -3.35 13.94
N MET A 207 2.87 -4.62 14.19
CA MET A 207 1.62 -5.12 14.74
C MET A 207 1.88 -5.87 16.05
N LEU A 208 0.91 -5.85 16.97
CA LEU A 208 0.99 -6.62 18.19
C LEU A 208 0.35 -7.98 17.95
N VAL A 209 1.11 -9.06 18.12
CA VAL A 209 0.60 -10.43 18.08
C VAL A 209 0.47 -10.93 19.51
N SER A 210 -0.74 -11.25 19.95
CA SER A 210 -0.98 -11.82 21.28
C SER A 210 -1.50 -13.24 21.18
N ILE A 211 -1.05 -14.08 22.11
CA ILE A 211 -1.46 -15.47 22.24
C ILE A 211 -2.22 -15.65 23.56
N HIS A 212 -3.32 -16.38 23.52
CA HIS A 212 -4.25 -16.54 24.63
C HIS A 212 -4.64 -18.01 24.85
N ASP A 213 -5.02 -18.33 26.07
CA ASP A 213 -5.54 -19.63 26.46
C ASP A 213 -7.01 -19.83 26.05
N GLU A 214 -7.59 -21.01 26.33
CA GLU A 214 -9.00 -21.35 26.04
C GLU A 214 -10.01 -20.36 26.68
N ALA A 215 -9.63 -19.68 27.77
CA ALA A 215 -10.47 -18.72 28.47
C ALA A 215 -10.32 -17.29 27.93
N LEU A 216 -9.52 -17.09 26.88
CA LEU A 216 -9.11 -15.80 26.31
C LEU A 216 -8.23 -14.95 27.25
N GLU A 217 -7.62 -15.55 28.27
CA GLU A 217 -6.62 -14.86 29.08
C GLU A 217 -5.33 -14.74 28.27
N GLU A 218 -4.73 -13.55 28.27
CA GLU A 218 -3.48 -13.30 27.56
C GLU A 218 -2.35 -14.11 28.20
N CYS A 219 -1.77 -15.04 27.45
CA CYS A 219 -0.56 -15.75 27.86
C CYS A 219 0.63 -14.79 27.71
N CYS A 220 0.76 -14.19 26.53
CA CYS A 220 1.75 -13.16 26.25
C CYS A 220 1.45 -12.44 24.92
N ALA A 221 2.17 -11.34 24.66
CA ALA A 221 2.11 -10.60 23.41
C ALA A 221 3.49 -10.09 22.99
N GLU A 222 3.72 -10.04 21.68
CA GLU A 222 5.00 -9.60 21.09
C GLU A 222 4.76 -8.66 19.90
N THR A 223 5.68 -7.71 19.68
CA THR A 223 5.57 -6.77 18.56
C THR A 223 6.26 -7.32 17.32
N VAL A 224 5.49 -7.52 16.25
CA VAL A 224 5.94 -8.06 14.98
C VAL A 224 5.98 -6.98 13.93
N CYS A 225 7.17 -6.76 13.36
CA CYS A 225 7.37 -5.75 12.34
C CYS A 225 7.66 -6.41 11.00
N VAL A 226 6.88 -6.03 9.99
CA VAL A 226 7.07 -6.41 8.60
C VAL A 226 7.30 -5.16 7.75
N ARG A 227 7.88 -5.32 6.56
CA ARG A 227 7.93 -4.27 5.56
C ARG A 227 7.12 -4.74 4.36
N PRO A 228 5.89 -4.23 4.16
CA PRO A 228 5.10 -4.51 2.98
C PRO A 228 5.89 -4.15 1.72
N PRO A 229 5.98 -5.05 0.73
CA PRO A 229 6.57 -4.72 -0.55
C PRO A 229 5.74 -3.64 -1.26
N ASP A 230 6.39 -2.87 -2.14
CA ASP A 230 5.65 -2.07 -3.11
C ASP A 230 4.96 -2.98 -4.11
N CYS A 231 3.64 -3.00 -4.03
CA CYS A 231 2.79 -3.79 -4.90
C CYS A 231 2.29 -3.01 -6.09
N ALA A 232 2.60 -1.72 -6.23
CA ALA A 232 2.28 -0.99 -7.44
C ALA A 232 3.29 -1.32 -8.54
N ALA A 233 2.81 -1.55 -9.77
CA ALA A 233 3.66 -1.52 -10.96
C ALA A 233 4.03 -0.07 -11.38
N CYS A 234 3.94 0.88 -10.46
CA CYS A 234 4.05 2.32 -10.70
C CYS A 234 5.32 2.87 -10.03
N PRO A 235 6.22 3.56 -10.75
CA PRO A 235 6.17 3.81 -12.19
C PRO A 235 6.52 2.53 -13.00
N GLY A 236 5.73 2.29 -14.03
CA GLY A 236 5.94 1.24 -15.03
C GLY A 236 6.78 1.73 -16.22
N GLU A 237 6.86 0.94 -17.29
CA GLU A 237 7.59 1.33 -18.50
C GLU A 237 6.66 1.99 -19.52
N GLY A 238 7.14 3.06 -20.17
CA GLY A 238 6.43 3.68 -21.30
C GLY A 238 5.41 4.75 -20.90
N PRO A 239 4.90 5.50 -21.89
CA PRO A 239 4.02 6.64 -21.64
C PRO A 239 2.67 6.20 -21.08
N CYS A 240 2.08 7.02 -20.20
CA CYS A 240 0.76 6.73 -19.62
C CYS A 240 -0.39 6.91 -20.60
N ARG A 241 -0.23 7.79 -21.59
CA ARG A 241 -1.25 8.14 -22.58
C ARG A 241 -1.20 7.29 -23.85
N GLU A 242 -0.40 6.23 -23.87
CA GLU A 242 -0.37 5.27 -24.98
C GLU A 242 -0.29 3.84 -24.41
N ALA A 243 -0.94 2.89 -25.07
CA ALA A 243 -0.82 1.48 -24.70
C ALA A 243 0.64 1.04 -24.83
N ASN A 244 1.23 0.55 -23.73
CA ASN A 244 2.65 0.17 -23.68
C ASN A 244 2.85 -1.34 -23.52
N GLY A 245 1.80 -2.10 -23.21
CA GLY A 245 1.85 -3.56 -23.12
C GLY A 245 2.55 -4.11 -21.87
N SER A 246 2.97 -3.23 -20.96
CA SER A 246 3.54 -3.57 -19.65
C SER A 246 2.59 -3.13 -18.53
N PRO A 247 2.63 -3.72 -17.33
CA PRO A 247 1.86 -3.19 -16.22
C PRO A 247 2.40 -1.83 -15.77
N GLY A 248 1.49 -0.87 -15.58
CA GLY A 248 1.81 0.51 -15.19
C GLY A 248 2.37 1.38 -16.31
N CYS A 249 2.70 2.63 -15.97
CA CYS A 249 3.28 3.61 -16.88
C CYS A 249 4.28 4.53 -16.18
N GLU A 250 5.05 5.32 -16.94
CA GLU A 250 6.22 6.06 -16.47
C GLU A 250 5.94 7.17 -15.45
N ASP A 251 4.73 7.72 -15.43
CA ASP A 251 4.31 8.72 -14.46
C ASP A 251 3.65 8.03 -13.27
N ALA A 252 4.33 8.00 -12.13
CA ALA A 252 3.86 7.31 -10.93
C ALA A 252 2.54 7.86 -10.40
N ALA A 253 2.31 9.18 -10.45
CA ALA A 253 1.07 9.76 -9.95
C ALA A 253 -0.10 9.37 -10.86
N CYS A 254 0.08 9.53 -12.17
CA CYS A 254 -0.92 9.12 -13.16
C CYS A 254 -1.22 7.63 -13.10
N CYS A 255 -0.17 6.82 -13.01
CA CYS A 255 -0.26 5.38 -12.89
C CYS A 255 -1.11 4.98 -11.68
N LEU A 256 -0.84 5.55 -10.50
CA LEU A 256 -1.61 5.25 -9.29
C LEU A 256 -3.09 5.62 -9.40
N GLU A 257 -3.43 6.76 -10.01
CA GLU A 257 -4.83 7.17 -10.21
C GLU A 257 -5.58 6.20 -11.14
N VAL A 258 -4.96 5.82 -12.26
CA VAL A 258 -5.56 4.84 -13.20
C VAL A 258 -5.70 3.48 -12.55
N CYS A 259 -4.68 3.04 -11.80
CA CYS A 259 -4.68 1.75 -11.11
C CYS A 259 -5.71 1.66 -9.97
N ALA A 260 -6.06 2.79 -9.36
CA ALA A 260 -7.14 2.86 -8.37
C ALA A 260 -8.53 2.66 -9.02
N VAL A 261 -8.68 3.08 -10.28
CA VAL A 261 -9.92 2.87 -11.05
C VAL A 261 -10.00 1.47 -11.65
N ASP A 262 -8.93 1.02 -12.31
CA ASP A 262 -8.82 -0.31 -12.89
C ASP A 262 -7.47 -0.98 -12.54
N PRO A 263 -7.47 -1.92 -11.58
CA PRO A 263 -6.29 -2.70 -11.22
C PRO A 263 -5.68 -3.49 -12.39
N PHE A 264 -6.45 -3.81 -13.44
CA PHE A 264 -5.93 -4.51 -14.63
C PHE A 264 -4.71 -3.77 -15.22
N CYS A 265 -4.70 -2.44 -15.16
CA CYS A 265 -3.65 -1.59 -15.71
C CYS A 265 -2.29 -1.75 -15.00
N CYS A 266 -2.27 -2.07 -13.71
CA CYS A 266 -1.04 -2.41 -12.96
C CYS A 266 -0.82 -3.91 -12.75
N GLU A 267 -1.82 -4.75 -12.98
CA GLU A 267 -1.73 -6.19 -12.73
C GLU A 267 -1.36 -6.99 -13.98
N VAL A 268 -1.83 -6.56 -15.15
CA VAL A 268 -1.78 -7.36 -16.36
C VAL A 268 -1.11 -6.62 -17.49
N GLU A 269 -1.68 -5.49 -17.92
CA GLU A 269 -1.24 -4.79 -19.11
C GLU A 269 -1.79 -3.36 -19.14
N TRP A 270 -0.93 -2.39 -19.47
CA TRP A 270 -1.36 -1.05 -19.84
C TRP A 270 -1.78 -1.03 -21.31
N ASP A 271 -3.07 -1.32 -21.52
CA ASP A 271 -3.70 -1.36 -22.83
C ASP A 271 -4.33 -0.02 -23.24
N GLU A 272 -5.12 -0.01 -24.33
CA GLU A 272 -5.77 1.21 -24.83
C GLU A 272 -6.81 1.76 -23.86
N ALA A 273 -7.44 0.92 -23.03
CA ALA A 273 -8.40 1.38 -22.01
C ALA A 273 -7.65 2.08 -20.87
N CYS A 274 -6.53 1.51 -20.43
CA CYS A 274 -5.64 2.13 -19.43
C CYS A 274 -5.10 3.47 -19.92
N ALA A 275 -4.64 3.51 -21.17
CA ALA A 275 -4.17 4.74 -21.80
C ALA A 275 -5.28 5.80 -21.89
N SER A 276 -6.48 5.42 -22.33
CA SER A 276 -7.62 6.34 -22.45
C SER A 276 -8.08 6.88 -21.09
N ALA A 277 -8.14 6.02 -20.07
CA ALA A 277 -8.43 6.44 -18.69
C ALA A 277 -7.38 7.43 -18.18
N ALA A 278 -6.10 7.20 -18.47
CA ALA A 278 -5.01 8.11 -18.11
C ALA A 278 -5.15 9.49 -18.76
N CYS A 279 -5.74 9.59 -19.95
CA CYS A 279 -5.98 10.87 -20.62
C CYS A 279 -7.03 11.73 -19.89
N ILE A 280 -7.90 11.11 -19.09
CA ILE A 280 -8.92 11.80 -18.31
C ILE A 280 -8.44 12.02 -16.87
N LEU A 281 -7.92 10.97 -16.23
CA LEU A 281 -7.52 10.98 -14.82
C LEU A 281 -6.23 11.75 -14.58
N CYS A 282 -5.33 11.80 -15.57
CA CYS A 282 -4.00 12.39 -15.41
C CYS A 282 -3.81 13.69 -16.20
N ALA A 283 -4.82 14.14 -16.93
CA ALA A 283 -4.75 15.44 -17.59
C ALA A 283 -4.98 16.55 -16.56
N ALA A 284 -4.21 17.64 -16.71
CA ALA A 284 -4.45 18.86 -15.95
C ALA A 284 -5.90 19.35 -16.13
N CYS A 285 -6.46 19.11 -17.32
CA CYS A 285 -7.86 19.30 -17.62
C CYS A 285 -8.33 18.46 -18.82
N LEU A 286 -9.63 18.18 -18.90
CA LEU A 286 -10.24 17.52 -20.04
C LEU A 286 -10.06 18.38 -21.31
N GLY A 287 -9.39 17.84 -22.32
CA GLY A 287 -9.13 18.53 -23.59
C GLY A 287 -7.70 19.05 -23.78
N ASP A 288 -6.84 19.02 -22.75
CA ASP A 288 -5.40 19.34 -22.86
C ASP A 288 -4.61 18.08 -23.29
N LEU A 289 -4.57 17.90 -24.60
CA LEU A 289 -4.04 16.72 -25.26
C LEU A 289 -2.52 16.77 -25.41
N ASP A 290 -1.91 17.96 -25.45
CA ASP A 290 -0.45 18.10 -25.50
C ASP A 290 0.22 18.38 -24.14
N GLY A 291 -0.57 18.60 -23.09
CA GLY A 291 -0.13 18.76 -21.71
C GLY A 291 0.48 20.12 -21.43
N ASP A 292 0.22 21.14 -22.25
CA ASP A 292 0.75 22.49 -22.07
C ASP A 292 -0.08 23.37 -21.12
N SER A 293 -1.10 22.79 -20.48
CA SER A 293 -2.05 23.46 -19.59
C SER A 293 -2.94 24.50 -20.30
N VAL A 294 -3.15 24.35 -21.61
CA VAL A 294 -4.05 25.20 -22.40
C VAL A 294 -4.83 24.35 -23.41
N VAL A 295 -6.16 24.30 -23.29
CA VAL A 295 -7.01 23.72 -24.35
C VAL A 295 -7.13 24.72 -25.48
N GLY A 296 -6.47 24.43 -26.61
CA GLY A 296 -6.27 25.38 -27.68
C GLY A 296 -6.17 24.78 -29.08
N PRO A 297 -5.61 25.57 -30.03
CA PRO A 297 -5.49 25.15 -31.42
C PRO A 297 -4.62 23.92 -31.63
N ILE A 298 -3.70 23.61 -30.71
CA ILE A 298 -2.83 22.45 -30.81
C ILE A 298 -3.61 21.19 -30.41
N ASP A 299 -4.38 21.24 -29.33
CA ASP A 299 -5.26 20.15 -28.90
C ASP A 299 -6.33 19.87 -29.96
N LEU A 300 -6.93 20.92 -30.52
CA LEU A 300 -7.86 20.76 -31.64
C LEU A 300 -7.20 20.04 -32.83
N ALA A 301 -5.92 20.33 -33.10
CA ALA A 301 -5.20 19.66 -34.18
C ALA A 301 -4.93 18.18 -33.84
N ILE A 302 -4.66 17.86 -32.57
CA ILE A 302 -4.48 16.48 -32.09
C ILE A 302 -5.80 15.71 -32.18
N LEU A 303 -6.90 16.29 -31.68
CA LEU A 303 -8.24 15.70 -31.78
C LEU A 303 -8.61 15.41 -33.24
N LEU A 304 -8.47 16.39 -34.13
CA LEU A 304 -8.78 16.20 -35.54
C LEU A 304 -7.85 15.19 -36.24
N ALA A 305 -6.64 14.97 -35.72
CA ALA A 305 -5.73 13.95 -36.24
C ALA A 305 -6.14 12.53 -35.81
N ALA A 306 -6.82 12.39 -34.68
CA ALA A 306 -7.30 11.12 -34.11
C ALA A 306 -8.72 10.73 -34.57
N TRP A 307 -9.34 11.50 -35.47
CA TRP A 307 -10.74 11.34 -35.86
C TRP A 307 -11.13 9.90 -36.27
N GLY A 308 -12.10 9.34 -35.55
CA GLY A 308 -12.64 7.99 -35.77
C GLY A 308 -11.82 6.85 -35.17
N GLU A 309 -10.73 7.16 -34.46
CA GLU A 309 -9.96 6.19 -33.67
C GLU A 309 -10.28 6.40 -32.17
N PRO A 310 -10.19 5.36 -31.32
CA PRO A 310 -10.23 5.54 -29.86
C PRO A 310 -8.93 6.18 -29.34
N GLY A 311 -8.93 6.64 -28.10
CA GLY A 311 -7.73 7.14 -27.40
C GLY A 311 -7.98 8.46 -26.68
N CYS A 312 -6.92 9.21 -26.36
CA CYS A 312 -7.04 10.42 -25.52
C CYS A 312 -8.01 11.50 -25.99
N ALA A 313 -8.32 11.54 -27.28
CA ALA A 313 -9.22 12.54 -27.85
C ALA A 313 -10.70 12.10 -27.87
N ASP A 314 -10.97 10.83 -27.52
CA ASP A 314 -12.30 10.26 -27.32
C ASP A 314 -12.67 10.48 -25.83
N PHE A 315 -13.31 11.61 -25.56
CA PHE A 315 -13.58 12.12 -24.22
C PHE A 315 -14.85 11.55 -23.60
N ASP A 316 -15.81 11.09 -24.41
CA ASP A 316 -17.02 10.43 -23.92
C ASP A 316 -16.90 8.89 -23.92
N LEU A 317 -15.74 8.36 -24.35
CA LEU A 317 -15.35 6.96 -24.31
C LEU A 317 -16.31 6.05 -25.10
N ASP A 318 -16.92 6.60 -26.16
CA ASP A 318 -17.83 5.84 -27.03
C ASP A 318 -17.10 4.91 -28.02
N GLY A 319 -15.77 5.02 -28.06
CA GLY A 319 -14.86 4.23 -28.87
C GLY A 319 -14.42 4.90 -30.17
N ALA A 320 -14.79 6.16 -30.42
CA ALA A 320 -14.34 6.90 -31.58
C ALA A 320 -14.32 8.43 -31.40
N VAL A 321 -13.22 9.07 -31.79
CA VAL A 321 -13.17 10.55 -31.85
C VAL A 321 -14.14 11.11 -32.91
N ASP A 322 -15.13 11.89 -32.48
CA ASP A 322 -16.24 12.34 -33.31
C ASP A 322 -16.70 13.81 -32.99
N PRO A 323 -17.81 14.30 -33.57
CA PRO A 323 -18.31 15.65 -33.28
C PRO A 323 -18.65 15.94 -31.81
N PHE A 324 -18.96 14.93 -30.99
CA PHE A 324 -19.21 15.07 -29.56
C PHE A 324 -17.93 15.39 -28.80
N ASP A 325 -16.80 14.72 -29.12
CA ASP A 325 -15.50 15.06 -28.56
C ASP A 325 -15.04 16.45 -28.93
N LEU A 326 -15.27 16.84 -30.19
CA LEU A 326 -14.98 18.20 -30.63
C LEU A 326 -15.79 19.22 -29.84
N ALA A 327 -17.05 18.93 -29.52
CA ALA A 327 -17.87 19.80 -28.69
C ALA A 327 -17.30 19.90 -27.26
N THR A 328 -16.85 18.78 -26.69
CA THR A 328 -16.20 18.72 -25.39
C THR A 328 -14.89 19.52 -25.36
N LEU A 329 -14.03 19.40 -26.37
CA LEU A 329 -12.79 20.19 -26.47
C LEU A 329 -13.08 21.68 -26.55
N LEU A 330 -14.03 22.08 -27.40
CA LEU A 330 -14.39 23.48 -27.57
C LEU A 330 -15.08 24.08 -26.33
N ALA A 331 -15.77 23.26 -25.54
CA ALA A 331 -16.37 23.69 -24.28
C ALA A 331 -15.31 24.00 -23.21
N ASN A 332 -14.15 23.34 -23.28
CA ASN A 332 -13.03 23.51 -22.34
C ASN A 332 -11.96 24.50 -22.79
N TRP A 333 -12.21 25.27 -23.86
CA TRP A 333 -11.21 26.12 -24.50
C TRP A 333 -10.63 27.23 -23.59
N GLY A 334 -9.31 27.27 -23.41
CA GLY A 334 -8.62 28.28 -22.61
C GLY A 334 -7.44 27.74 -21.83
N GLU A 335 -6.84 28.61 -20.99
CA GLU A 335 -5.90 28.14 -19.97
C GLU A 335 -6.63 27.20 -19.02
N CYS A 336 -5.99 26.09 -18.67
CA CYS A 336 -6.49 25.19 -17.66
C CYS A 336 -5.42 24.96 -16.60
N VAL A 337 -5.86 25.00 -15.34
CA VAL A 337 -4.98 24.76 -14.21
C VAL A 337 -5.19 23.31 -13.76
N PRO A 338 -4.12 22.55 -13.43
CA PRO A 338 -4.25 21.20 -12.92
C PRO A 338 -5.24 21.20 -11.77
N PHE A 339 -6.29 20.39 -11.89
CA PHE A 339 -7.30 20.24 -10.86
C PHE A 339 -6.63 19.63 -9.62
N ASP A 340 -6.27 20.49 -8.65
CA ASP A 340 -6.23 20.03 -7.27
C ASP A 340 -7.70 19.84 -6.89
N PHE A 341 -8.12 18.63 -6.51
CA PHE A 341 -9.47 18.39 -5.98
C PHE A 341 -9.57 19.01 -4.59
N SER A 342 -9.47 20.33 -4.52
CA SER A 342 -9.60 21.09 -3.29
C SER A 342 -11.05 21.11 -2.84
N VAL A 343 -12.00 21.08 -3.79
CA VAL A 343 -13.44 21.08 -3.52
C VAL A 343 -14.01 19.67 -3.51
N SER A 344 -14.61 19.28 -2.39
CA SER A 344 -15.28 17.98 -2.23
C SER A 344 -16.64 18.12 -1.56
N LEU A 345 -17.50 17.11 -1.72
CA LEU A 345 -18.74 16.97 -0.95
C LEU A 345 -18.37 16.77 0.53
N ASN A 346 -18.85 17.66 1.40
CA ASN A 346 -18.58 17.60 2.83
C ASN A 346 -19.73 16.96 3.60
N GLU A 347 -20.95 17.41 3.34
CA GLU A 347 -22.14 16.90 4.02
C GLU A 347 -23.38 17.03 3.13
N ILE A 348 -24.27 16.04 3.21
CA ILE A 348 -25.58 16.06 2.56
C ILE A 348 -26.61 15.73 3.63
N ARG A 349 -27.64 16.56 3.74
CA ARG A 349 -28.77 16.37 4.66
C ARG A 349 -30.06 16.22 3.87
N ILE A 350 -30.68 15.05 4.01
CA ILE A 350 -31.92 14.64 3.34
C ILE A 350 -32.84 13.87 4.29
N ASP A 351 -34.11 13.70 3.88
CA ASP A 351 -35.10 12.80 4.50
C ASP A 351 -35.29 13.02 6.01
N GLN A 352 -35.62 14.25 6.40
CA GLN A 352 -35.89 14.56 7.80
C GLN A 352 -37.36 14.32 8.18
N PRO A 353 -37.66 14.00 9.45
CA PRO A 353 -39.05 13.86 9.88
C PRO A 353 -39.82 15.20 9.77
N GLY A 354 -40.72 15.35 8.81
CA GLY A 354 -41.59 16.53 8.76
C GLY A 354 -42.00 17.00 7.36
N VAL A 355 -41.79 18.29 7.10
CA VAL A 355 -42.09 18.99 5.83
C VAL A 355 -40.79 19.34 5.12
N ASP A 356 -39.70 18.67 5.51
CA ASP A 356 -38.41 18.72 4.85
C ASP A 356 -37.90 20.11 4.48
N THR A 357 -37.82 21.02 5.47
CA THR A 357 -37.48 22.43 5.23
C THR A 357 -36.03 22.80 5.52
N ASP A 358 -35.22 21.83 5.93
CA ASP A 358 -33.82 22.01 6.35
C ASP A 358 -32.82 21.13 5.58
N GLU A 359 -33.19 20.74 4.36
CA GLU A 359 -32.29 20.10 3.40
C GLU A 359 -31.15 20.99 2.95
N TYR A 360 -29.97 20.40 2.82
CA TYR A 360 -28.80 21.07 2.29
C TYR A 360 -27.77 20.12 1.71
N ILE A 361 -26.93 20.68 0.84
CA ILE A 361 -25.67 20.10 0.37
C ILE A 361 -24.56 21.08 0.74
N GLU A 362 -23.51 20.59 1.38
CA GLU A 362 -22.35 21.38 1.77
C GLU A 362 -21.11 20.87 1.05
N LEU A 363 -20.40 21.80 0.41
CA LEU A 363 -19.08 21.56 -0.17
C LEU A 363 -18.01 22.10 0.76
N ARG A 364 -16.83 21.47 0.74
CA ARG A 364 -15.63 21.97 1.43
C ARG A 364 -14.53 22.22 0.42
N GLY A 365 -13.82 23.33 0.58
CA GLY A 365 -12.59 23.61 -0.16
C GLY A 365 -11.76 24.71 0.48
N ASP A 366 -10.70 25.14 -0.19
CA ASP A 366 -9.88 26.25 0.30
C ASP A 366 -10.59 27.60 0.03
N PRO A 367 -10.49 28.57 0.96
CA PRO A 367 -11.06 29.90 0.76
C PRO A 367 -10.63 30.57 -0.55
N GLY A 368 -11.60 30.86 -1.41
CA GLY A 368 -11.40 31.50 -2.71
C GLY A 368 -11.27 30.54 -3.89
N ASP A 369 -11.39 29.23 -3.67
CA ASP A 369 -11.45 28.26 -4.76
C ASP A 369 -12.66 28.53 -5.65
N SER A 370 -12.45 28.53 -6.96
CA SER A 370 -13.52 28.73 -7.94
C SER A 370 -14.39 27.48 -8.05
N LEU A 371 -15.70 27.68 -8.15
CA LEU A 371 -16.67 26.62 -8.47
C LEU A 371 -17.07 26.62 -9.96
N ASP A 372 -16.35 27.38 -10.80
CA ASP A 372 -16.57 27.41 -12.23
C ASP A 372 -16.40 26.03 -12.87
N GLY A 373 -17.40 25.62 -13.65
CA GLY A 373 -17.41 24.33 -14.34
C GLY A 373 -17.93 23.16 -13.48
N LEU A 374 -18.17 23.36 -12.19
CA LEU A 374 -18.76 22.35 -11.30
C LEU A 374 -20.30 22.42 -11.32
N CYS A 375 -20.92 21.25 -11.19
CA CYS A 375 -22.32 21.14 -10.80
C CYS A 375 -22.52 19.98 -9.84
N ILE A 376 -23.61 20.04 -9.09
CA ILE A 376 -24.13 18.88 -8.36
C ILE A 376 -25.18 18.22 -9.23
N MET A 377 -25.07 16.91 -9.41
CA MET A 377 -26.10 16.09 -10.03
C MET A 377 -26.68 15.14 -9.00
N VAL A 378 -28.01 15.06 -8.97
CA VAL A 378 -28.75 14.11 -8.14
C VAL A 378 -29.48 13.17 -9.07
N PHE A 379 -29.27 11.87 -8.85
CA PHE A 379 -29.94 10.79 -9.56
C PHE A 379 -30.93 10.12 -8.65
N GLY A 380 -32.11 9.81 -9.18
CA GLY A 380 -33.21 9.17 -8.46
C GLY A 380 -34.18 8.48 -9.42
N ASP A 381 -35.42 8.28 -8.99
CA ASP A 381 -36.42 7.45 -9.68
C ASP A 381 -37.43 8.21 -10.57
N LEU A 382 -37.41 9.54 -10.64
CA LEU A 382 -38.39 10.42 -11.30
C LEU A 382 -39.87 10.02 -11.07
N GLY A 383 -40.16 9.49 -9.88
CA GLY A 383 -41.49 9.16 -9.39
C GLY A 383 -41.91 7.71 -9.59
N ALA A 384 -42.95 7.33 -8.83
CA ALA A 384 -43.43 5.96 -8.69
C ALA A 384 -43.62 5.19 -10.01
N GLY A 385 -42.68 4.29 -10.31
CA GLY A 385 -42.75 3.31 -11.40
C GLY A 385 -41.74 3.48 -12.53
N ASN A 386 -40.83 4.45 -12.44
CA ASN A 386 -39.67 4.61 -13.32
C ASN A 386 -38.44 3.88 -12.73
N PRO A 387 -37.46 3.49 -13.57
CA PRO A 387 -36.19 2.95 -13.08
C PRO A 387 -35.35 4.07 -12.42
N CYS A 388 -34.69 3.75 -11.30
CA CYS A 388 -33.66 4.61 -10.70
C CYS A 388 -32.51 4.79 -11.70
N GLY A 389 -31.87 5.96 -11.73
CA GLY A 389 -30.72 6.23 -12.63
C GLY A 389 -30.84 7.50 -13.46
N ILE A 390 -31.96 8.22 -13.36
CA ILE A 390 -32.20 9.43 -14.14
C ILE A 390 -31.78 10.67 -13.35
N VAL A 391 -31.20 11.67 -14.02
CA VAL A 391 -30.84 12.96 -13.42
C VAL A 391 -32.11 13.73 -13.03
N GLU A 392 -32.35 13.91 -11.74
CA GLU A 392 -33.53 14.58 -11.19
C GLU A 392 -33.30 16.04 -10.84
N GLU A 393 -32.08 16.37 -10.44
CA GLU A 393 -31.68 17.71 -10.06
C GLU A 393 -30.27 17.97 -10.58
N MET A 394 -30.07 19.19 -11.11
CA MET A 394 -28.77 19.67 -11.54
C MET A 394 -28.57 21.10 -11.06
N ILE A 395 -27.56 21.31 -10.22
CA ILE A 395 -27.25 22.60 -9.62
C ILE A 395 -25.90 23.09 -10.17
N VAL A 396 -25.93 24.04 -11.09
CA VAL A 396 -24.73 24.64 -11.69
C VAL A 396 -24.11 25.64 -10.71
N LEU A 397 -22.80 25.50 -10.46
CA LEU A 397 -22.06 26.30 -9.48
C LEU A 397 -21.17 27.37 -10.12
N SER A 398 -21.17 27.48 -11.45
CA SER A 398 -20.39 28.50 -12.15
C SER A 398 -20.75 29.93 -11.72
N GLY A 399 -19.72 30.73 -11.44
CA GLY A 399 -19.80 32.10 -10.93
C GLY A 399 -19.78 32.20 -9.40
N TYR A 400 -19.61 31.08 -8.69
CA TYR A 400 -19.43 31.04 -7.24
C TYR A 400 -18.01 30.62 -6.86
N GLU A 401 -17.62 30.91 -5.62
CA GLU A 401 -16.32 30.58 -5.05
C GLU A 401 -16.52 30.10 -3.61
N ILE A 402 -15.63 29.23 -3.11
CA ILE A 402 -15.63 28.80 -1.71
C ILE A 402 -15.40 30.02 -0.81
N PRO A 403 -16.30 30.32 0.15
CA PRO A 403 -16.18 31.47 1.02
C PRO A 403 -15.05 31.30 2.03
N ALA A 404 -14.76 32.38 2.78
CA ALA A 404 -13.69 32.43 3.78
C ALA A 404 -13.80 31.37 4.90
N SER A 405 -14.96 30.73 5.08
CA SER A 405 -15.18 29.61 5.98
C SER A 405 -14.54 28.31 5.51
N GLY A 406 -14.24 28.17 4.21
CA GLY A 406 -13.86 26.90 3.59
C GLY A 406 -15.03 25.94 3.38
N LEU A 407 -16.27 26.39 3.59
CA LEU A 407 -17.50 25.62 3.43
C LEU A 407 -18.49 26.42 2.60
N PHE A 408 -19.01 25.83 1.53
CA PHE A 408 -20.02 26.43 0.66
C PHE A 408 -21.35 25.68 0.84
N LEU A 409 -22.35 26.38 1.37
CA LEU A 409 -23.62 25.80 1.78
C LEU A 409 -24.73 26.09 0.77
N ILE A 410 -25.34 25.03 0.25
CA ILE A 410 -26.47 25.07 -0.69
C ILE A 410 -27.70 24.56 0.04
N ALA A 411 -28.75 25.38 0.13
CA ALA A 411 -29.96 25.01 0.86
C ALA A 411 -31.22 25.60 0.24
N GLU A 412 -32.37 25.00 0.53
CA GLU A 412 -33.67 25.52 0.11
C GLU A 412 -34.05 26.85 0.78
N ASN A 413 -33.51 27.06 1.98
CA ASN A 413 -33.84 28.20 2.82
C ASN A 413 -32.59 29.07 3.05
N PRO A 414 -32.71 30.41 2.99
CA PRO A 414 -31.60 31.31 3.29
C PRO A 414 -30.97 31.11 4.69
N THR A 415 -31.68 30.46 5.60
CA THR A 415 -31.12 30.09 6.90
C THR A 415 -31.52 28.65 7.24
N VAL A 416 -30.53 27.79 7.39
CA VAL A 416 -30.70 26.39 7.74
C VAL A 416 -29.88 26.08 8.98
N LEU A 417 -30.50 25.51 10.01
CA LEU A 417 -29.86 25.16 11.30
C LEU A 417 -28.99 26.27 11.96
N GLY A 418 -29.24 27.54 11.65
CA GLY A 418 -28.48 28.67 12.18
C GLY A 418 -27.28 29.12 11.33
N ALA A 419 -27.03 28.45 10.19
CA ALA A 419 -26.12 28.88 9.14
C ALA A 419 -26.88 29.64 8.04
N THR A 420 -26.18 30.53 7.34
CA THR A 420 -26.72 31.24 6.16
C THR A 420 -26.22 30.52 4.92
N ALA A 421 -27.12 30.18 4.00
CA ALA A 421 -26.74 29.51 2.77
C ALA A 421 -25.99 30.48 1.83
N ASP A 422 -24.95 29.99 1.18
CA ASP A 422 -24.19 30.70 0.14
C ASP A 422 -24.94 30.66 -1.19
N LEU A 423 -25.65 29.56 -1.46
CA LEU A 423 -26.57 29.40 -2.58
C LEU A 423 -27.94 28.93 -2.10
N VAL A 424 -28.98 29.66 -2.51
CA VAL A 424 -30.38 29.31 -2.22
C VAL A 424 -31.05 28.85 -3.51
N VAL A 425 -31.34 27.57 -3.59
CA VAL A 425 -32.02 26.91 -4.72
C VAL A 425 -33.01 25.89 -4.19
N PRO A 426 -34.13 25.62 -4.88
CA PRO A 426 -34.96 24.45 -4.59
C PRO A 426 -34.09 23.19 -4.65
N LEU A 427 -34.28 22.27 -3.71
CA LEU A 427 -33.57 21.00 -3.68
C LEU A 427 -34.61 19.89 -3.78
N ASN A 428 -34.65 19.17 -4.89
CA ASN A 428 -35.57 18.03 -5.05
C ASN A 428 -34.97 16.74 -4.45
N LEU A 429 -34.62 16.76 -3.16
CA LEU A 429 -34.03 15.62 -2.46
C LEU A 429 -35.14 14.75 -1.84
N GLU A 430 -35.96 14.14 -2.70
CA GLU A 430 -37.23 13.51 -2.32
C GLU A 430 -37.13 12.49 -1.17
N ASN A 431 -38.07 12.55 -0.22
CA ASN A 431 -38.18 11.58 0.86
C ASN A 431 -38.51 10.17 0.33
N ALA A 432 -37.76 9.18 0.84
CA ALA A 432 -37.92 7.75 0.55
C ALA A 432 -37.43 7.26 -0.83
N ASP A 433 -36.67 8.06 -1.58
CA ASP A 433 -35.97 7.62 -2.78
C ASP A 433 -34.51 7.20 -2.49
N ASN A 434 -33.95 6.37 -3.37
CA ASN A 434 -32.53 6.06 -3.39
C ASN A 434 -31.81 7.11 -4.24
N LEU A 435 -31.21 8.10 -3.59
CA LEU A 435 -30.50 9.17 -4.26
C LEU A 435 -29.01 8.86 -4.40
N THR A 436 -28.46 9.07 -5.60
CA THR A 436 -27.02 9.18 -5.82
C THR A 436 -26.69 10.65 -6.05
N VAL A 437 -25.77 11.22 -5.28
CA VAL A 437 -25.34 12.62 -5.41
C VAL A 437 -23.89 12.65 -5.84
N LEU A 438 -23.63 13.30 -6.97
CA LEU A 438 -22.30 13.47 -7.53
C LEU A 438 -21.95 14.96 -7.61
N LEU A 439 -20.71 15.28 -7.28
CA LEU A 439 -20.08 16.55 -7.67
C LEU A 439 -19.38 16.31 -9.00
N VAL A 440 -19.85 16.95 -10.06
CA VAL A 440 -19.47 16.66 -11.44
C VAL A 440 -18.79 17.89 -12.05
N LEU A 441 -17.71 17.65 -12.78
CA LEU A 441 -17.01 18.66 -13.58
C LEU A 441 -17.57 18.69 -15.00
N ASN A 442 -17.53 19.86 -15.65
CA ASN A 442 -17.89 20.03 -17.06
C ASN A 442 -19.30 19.55 -17.37
N CYS A 443 -20.26 20.09 -16.63
CA CYS A 443 -21.67 19.79 -16.85
C CYS A 443 -22.12 20.34 -18.21
N LEU A 444 -21.94 19.53 -19.26
CA LEU A 444 -22.27 19.84 -20.64
C LEU A 444 -23.77 19.67 -20.86
N ASN A 445 -24.44 20.75 -21.28
CA ASN A 445 -25.86 20.81 -21.62
C ASN A 445 -26.81 20.39 -20.47
N ASN A 446 -28.05 20.85 -20.53
CA ASN A 446 -29.06 20.53 -19.51
C ASN A 446 -29.54 19.08 -19.68
N VAL A 447 -28.85 18.12 -19.06
CA VAL A 447 -29.22 16.69 -19.06
C VAL A 447 -30.25 16.33 -17.98
N LEU A 448 -30.94 17.33 -17.43
CA LEU A 448 -32.03 17.12 -16.49
C LEU A 448 -33.12 16.23 -17.12
N GLY A 449 -33.42 15.11 -16.47
CA GLY A 449 -34.37 14.10 -16.92
C GLY A 449 -33.81 13.08 -17.91
N GLU A 450 -32.50 13.05 -18.14
CA GLU A 450 -31.82 12.06 -18.96
C GLU A 450 -31.25 10.91 -18.11
N ASP A 451 -31.27 9.72 -18.71
CA ASP A 451 -30.66 8.49 -18.21
C ASP A 451 -29.24 8.44 -18.79
N LEU A 452 -28.21 8.51 -17.92
CA LEU A 452 -26.83 8.76 -18.37
C LEU A 452 -26.03 7.48 -18.59
N ASP A 453 -26.43 6.35 -18.01
CA ASP A 453 -25.92 5.04 -18.35
C ASP A 453 -26.85 4.40 -19.39
N GLN A 454 -26.50 4.57 -20.68
CA GLN A 454 -27.20 3.84 -21.74
C GLN A 454 -26.95 2.32 -21.58
N ASP A 455 -27.89 1.62 -20.95
CA ASP A 455 -27.99 0.15 -20.92
C ASP A 455 -27.97 -0.52 -22.31
#